data_AF-A0A914AS80-F1
#
_entry.id   AF-A0A914AS80-F1
#
_cell.length_a   1.000
_cell.length_b   1.000
_cell.length_c   1.000
_cell.angle_alpha   90.00
_cell.angle_beta   90.00
_cell.angle_gamma   90.00
#
_symmetry.space_group_name_H-M   'P 1'
#
loop_
_entity.id
_entity.type
_entity.pdbx_description
1 polymer ?
#
loop_
_entity_poly.entity_id
_entity_poly.type
_entity_poly.pdbx_seq_one_letter_code
_entity_poly.pdbx_strand_id
1 'polypeptide(L)'
;MSVRRRRPQRSPGQDHSRTSTPSPSPSRSSSISSLSSSSSPSIQALRCPPQGTESERKLKLATIHKALTADPVDVAALRKLAISKGGLLTDDVRRKAWPKLLNVNLFDVPYKKGVKLESHRDYHQVVLDVNRSLKRFPKGMRDDQREALQGQLVDVIVRVLMENEQLHYYQGYHDICVTFLLVVGKEAAFALVHKLSTHHLR
;
A
#
# COMPACT_ATOMS: atom_id res chain seq x y z
N MET A 1 32.37 -65.56 -16.87
CA MET A 1 32.37 -66.46 -18.04
C MET A 1 30.96 -67.00 -18.26
N SER A 2 30.61 -67.40 -19.49
CA SER A 2 29.27 -67.70 -20.07
C SER A 2 28.50 -66.45 -20.56
N VAL A 3 28.74 -65.95 -21.78
CA VAL A 3 28.39 -66.43 -23.14
C VAL A 3 26.88 -66.30 -23.42
N ARG A 4 26.42 -65.19 -24.03
CA ARG A 4 26.19 -64.92 -25.48
C ARG A 4 24.92 -65.59 -26.04
N ARG A 5 23.89 -64.85 -26.47
CA ARG A 5 23.49 -64.49 -27.88
C ARG A 5 21.94 -64.42 -27.87
N ARG A 6 21.15 -63.67 -28.67
CA ARG A 6 21.26 -62.94 -29.96
C ARG A 6 20.04 -61.99 -30.06
N ARG A 7 20.22 -60.81 -30.65
CA ARG A 7 19.21 -60.02 -31.43
C ARG A 7 19.21 -60.55 -32.88
N PRO A 8 18.19 -60.34 -33.75
CA PRO A 8 17.99 -59.04 -34.47
C PRO A 8 16.54 -58.69 -34.96
N GLN A 9 16.19 -57.38 -35.10
CA GLN A 9 15.80 -56.60 -36.35
C GLN A 9 14.43 -56.98 -36.98
N ARG A 10 13.50 -56.14 -37.50
CA ARG A 10 13.48 -54.84 -38.25
C ARG A 10 11.98 -54.41 -38.40
N SER A 11 11.51 -53.19 -38.07
CA SER A 11 11.09 -52.03 -38.92
C SER A 11 9.97 -52.27 -39.99
N PRO A 12 9.41 -51.22 -40.64
CA PRO A 12 8.57 -50.10 -40.17
C PRO A 12 7.24 -49.98 -40.98
N GLY A 13 6.31 -49.10 -40.56
CA GLY A 13 5.11 -48.76 -41.36
C GLY A 13 4.71 -47.30 -41.20
N GLN A 14 4.91 -46.51 -42.26
CA GLN A 14 4.28 -45.22 -42.50
C GLN A 14 2.94 -45.45 -43.22
N ASP A 15 1.93 -44.62 -42.97
CA ASP A 15 1.19 -44.03 -44.10
C ASP A 15 0.54 -42.68 -43.74
N HIS A 16 0.40 -41.89 -44.78
CA HIS A 16 0.08 -40.47 -44.88
C HIS A 16 -1.43 -40.20 -44.90
N SER A 17 -1.85 -38.97 -44.53
CA SER A 17 -2.54 -38.03 -45.45
C SER A 17 -3.22 -36.83 -44.78
N ARG A 18 -2.86 -35.64 -45.28
CA ARG A 18 -3.67 -34.44 -45.64
C ARG A 18 -4.59 -33.85 -44.55
N THR A 19 -4.50 -32.55 -44.22
CA THR A 19 -4.94 -31.46 -45.11
C THR A 19 -4.23 -30.11 -44.82
N SER A 20 -4.05 -29.34 -45.89
CA SER A 20 -3.55 -27.95 -45.91
C SER A 20 -4.72 -26.98 -46.06
N THR A 21 -4.66 -25.77 -45.46
CA THR A 21 -5.08 -24.49 -46.09
C THR A 21 -4.71 -23.26 -45.23
N PRO A 22 -4.32 -22.10 -45.82
CA PRO A 22 -3.90 -20.88 -45.11
C PRO A 22 -4.76 -19.60 -45.34
N SER A 23 -4.74 -18.68 -44.34
CA SER A 23 -4.87 -17.17 -44.37
C SER A 23 -6.12 -16.47 -44.99
N PRO A 24 -6.39 -15.13 -44.86
CA PRO A 24 -5.92 -14.01 -43.98
C PRO A 24 -7.05 -13.11 -43.34
N SER A 25 -6.60 -12.08 -42.57
CA SER A 25 -7.15 -10.88 -41.85
C SER A 25 -8.33 -10.04 -42.46
N PRO A 26 -8.73 -8.81 -41.97
CA PRO A 26 -8.75 -8.14 -40.65
C PRO A 26 -10.12 -7.46 -40.30
N SER A 27 -10.14 -6.69 -39.20
CA SER A 27 -10.99 -5.50 -38.91
C SER A 27 -12.25 -5.66 -38.04
N ARG A 28 -12.21 -5.02 -36.86
CA ARG A 28 -13.26 -4.11 -36.41
C ARG A 28 -12.76 -3.22 -35.27
N SER A 29 -12.60 -1.94 -35.61
CA SER A 29 -12.41 -0.82 -34.71
C SER A 29 -13.67 -0.63 -33.86
N SER A 30 -13.48 -0.42 -32.56
CA SER A 30 -14.47 0.22 -31.68
C SER A 30 -13.72 1.10 -30.69
N SER A 31 -13.43 2.32 -31.11
CA SER A 31 -13.12 3.43 -30.21
C SER A 31 -14.43 3.92 -29.60
N ILE A 32 -14.61 3.81 -28.28
CA ILE A 32 -15.42 4.77 -27.50
C ILE A 32 -14.73 5.00 -26.15
N SER A 33 -14.28 6.23 -26.01
CA SER A 33 -13.84 6.96 -24.82
C SER A 33 -14.87 6.99 -23.69
N SER A 34 -14.40 6.93 -22.43
CA SER A 34 -14.75 7.92 -21.38
C SER A 34 -14.23 7.51 -19.99
N LEU A 35 -13.35 8.36 -19.45
CA LEU A 35 -13.29 8.87 -18.08
C LEU A 35 -13.95 8.01 -16.98
N SER A 36 -13.14 7.52 -16.04
CA SER A 36 -13.59 7.31 -14.68
C SER A 36 -12.51 7.73 -13.69
N SER A 37 -12.87 8.76 -12.95
CA SER A 37 -12.14 9.42 -11.88
C SER A 37 -11.62 8.40 -10.87
N SER A 38 -10.33 8.51 -10.55
CA SER A 38 -9.67 7.78 -9.47
C SER A 38 -10.22 8.23 -8.12
N SER A 39 -11.35 7.64 -7.73
CA SER A 39 -11.94 7.80 -6.40
C SER A 39 -11.09 7.01 -5.41
N SER A 40 -10.27 7.73 -4.66
CA SER A 40 -9.53 7.17 -3.52
C SER A 40 -10.54 6.58 -2.51
N PRO A 41 -10.38 5.32 -2.07
CA PRO A 41 -11.29 4.73 -1.11
C PRO A 41 -11.10 5.42 0.26
N SER A 42 -12.04 6.30 0.61
CA SER A 42 -12.07 7.00 1.89
C SER A 42 -12.32 6.02 3.04
N ILE A 43 -11.47 6.07 4.07
CA ILE A 43 -11.65 5.31 5.31
C ILE A 43 -12.78 5.93 6.14
N GLN A 44 -14.01 5.51 5.88
CA GLN A 44 -15.11 5.67 6.83
C GLN A 44 -15.22 4.44 7.73
N ALA A 45 -14.44 4.41 8.82
CA ALA A 45 -14.71 3.53 9.96
C ALA A 45 -14.06 3.98 11.29
N LEU A 46 -13.83 5.29 11.48
CA LEU A 46 -13.62 5.87 12.81
C LEU A 46 -14.80 6.81 13.07
N ARG A 47 -15.64 6.49 14.06
CA ARG A 47 -16.81 7.31 14.44
C ARG A 47 -16.35 8.77 14.63
N CYS A 48 -16.73 9.64 13.71
CA CYS A 48 -16.42 11.05 13.83
C CYS A 48 -17.27 11.66 14.95
N PRO A 49 -16.68 12.47 15.85
CA PRO A 49 -17.44 13.36 16.73
C PRO A 49 -18.36 14.26 15.89
N PRO A 50 -19.49 14.77 16.44
CA PRO A 50 -20.41 15.64 15.73
C PRO A 50 -19.62 16.79 15.10
N GLN A 51 -19.53 16.74 13.77
CA GLN A 51 -18.78 17.72 13.02
C GLN A 51 -19.55 19.03 13.12
N GLY A 52 -18.84 20.14 13.37
CA GLY A 52 -19.43 21.47 13.42
C GLY A 52 -20.26 21.77 12.17
N THR A 53 -20.98 22.89 12.16
CA THR A 53 -21.77 23.30 11.00
C THR A 53 -20.91 23.29 9.72
N GLU A 54 -21.51 23.09 8.55
CA GLU A 54 -20.76 23.04 7.29
C GLU A 54 -19.91 24.30 7.06
N SER A 55 -20.42 25.45 7.53
CA SER A 55 -19.70 26.73 7.59
C SER A 55 -18.44 26.65 8.47
N GLU A 56 -18.55 26.12 9.69
CA GLU A 56 -17.39 25.94 10.59
C GLU A 56 -16.33 25.01 9.99
N ARG A 57 -16.76 23.93 9.31
CA ARG A 57 -15.85 23.00 8.63
C ARG A 57 -15.09 23.70 7.50
N LYS A 58 -15.78 24.49 6.68
CA LYS A 58 -15.19 25.25 5.57
C LYS A 58 -14.19 26.29 6.06
N LEU A 59 -14.54 27.02 7.12
CA LEU A 59 -13.64 27.99 7.75
C LEU A 59 -12.39 27.31 8.30
N LYS A 60 -12.56 26.20 9.03
CA LYS A 60 -11.44 25.43 9.58
C LYS A 60 -10.52 24.90 8.48
N LEU A 61 -11.08 24.38 7.38
CA LEU A 61 -10.31 23.91 6.24
C LEU A 61 -9.47 25.05 5.63
N ALA A 62 -10.06 26.23 5.45
CA ALA A 62 -9.33 27.41 4.96
C ALA A 62 -8.17 27.80 5.90
N THR A 63 -8.38 27.76 7.21
CA THR A 63 -7.33 28.04 8.20
C THR A 63 -6.21 26.99 8.15
N ILE A 64 -6.54 25.71 7.99
CA ILE A 64 -5.53 24.64 7.82
C ILE A 64 -4.71 24.88 6.55
N HIS A 65 -5.37 25.19 5.42
CA HIS A 65 -4.66 25.50 4.18
C HIS A 65 -3.73 26.70 4.33
N LYS A 66 -4.19 27.78 4.96
CA LYS A 66 -3.35 28.95 5.26
C LYS A 66 -2.09 28.57 6.05
N ALA A 67 -2.22 27.72 7.06
CA ALA A 67 -1.07 27.28 7.86
C ALA A 67 -0.11 26.37 7.05
N LEU A 68 -0.63 25.54 6.14
CA LEU A 68 0.16 24.69 5.26
C LEU A 68 0.93 25.47 4.17
N THR A 69 0.39 26.58 3.70
CA THR A 69 0.98 27.40 2.63
C THR A 69 1.79 28.59 3.14
N ALA A 70 1.84 28.80 4.46
CA ALA A 70 2.69 29.82 5.07
C ALA A 70 4.18 29.48 4.83
N ASP A 71 5.02 30.52 4.80
CA ASP A 71 6.47 30.40 4.68
C ASP A 71 7.17 31.15 5.83
N PRO A 72 7.79 30.46 6.81
CA PRO A 72 7.81 29.00 6.96
C PRO A 72 6.42 28.43 7.34
N VAL A 73 6.22 27.14 7.09
CA VAL A 73 4.96 26.44 7.43
C VAL A 73 4.65 26.61 8.92
N ASP A 74 3.42 27.03 9.24
CA ASP A 74 3.00 27.27 10.63
C ASP A 74 2.62 25.95 11.33
N VAL A 75 3.65 25.20 11.73
CA VAL A 75 3.49 23.91 12.43
C VAL A 75 2.76 24.08 13.76
N ALA A 76 2.91 25.22 14.44
CA ALA A 76 2.25 25.49 15.71
C ALA A 76 0.74 25.62 15.54
N ALA A 77 0.28 26.37 14.54
CA ALA A 77 -1.14 26.44 14.19
C ALA A 77 -1.67 25.07 13.74
N LEU A 78 -0.92 24.34 12.91
CA LEU A 78 -1.33 22.99 12.48
C LEU A 78 -1.53 22.04 13.66
N ARG A 79 -0.65 22.06 14.67
CA ARG A 79 -0.81 21.27 15.90
C ARG A 79 -2.09 21.63 16.64
N LYS A 80 -2.36 22.92 16.85
CA LYS A 80 -3.59 23.39 17.51
C LYS A 80 -4.84 22.93 16.75
N LEU A 81 -4.83 23.05 15.43
CA LEU A 81 -5.94 22.65 14.57
C LEU A 81 -6.16 21.14 14.56
N ALA A 82 -5.09 20.34 14.59
CA ALA A 82 -5.15 18.89 14.65
C ALA A 82 -5.74 18.37 15.97
N ILE A 83 -5.49 19.06 17.09
CA ILE A 83 -6.03 18.72 18.42
C ILE A 83 -7.48 19.19 18.58
N SER A 84 -7.84 20.33 17.97
CA SER A 84 -9.19 20.88 18.05
C SER A 84 -10.27 19.98 17.43
N LYS A 85 -11.53 20.20 17.81
CA LYS A 85 -12.71 19.40 17.41
C LYS A 85 -12.72 19.04 15.90
N GLY A 86 -12.82 17.74 15.60
CA GLY A 86 -12.82 17.21 14.24
C GLY A 86 -11.44 17.07 13.57
N GLY A 87 -10.36 17.47 14.25
CA GLY A 87 -8.98 17.33 13.79
C GLY A 87 -8.72 17.94 12.41
N LEU A 88 -7.94 17.25 11.57
CA LEU A 88 -7.54 17.71 10.23
C LEU A 88 -8.59 17.52 9.13
N LEU A 89 -9.81 17.12 9.48
CA LEU A 89 -10.98 16.98 8.60
C LEU A 89 -10.90 15.87 7.53
N THR A 90 -9.91 15.89 6.63
CA THR A 90 -9.85 15.02 5.45
C THR A 90 -8.48 14.35 5.27
N ASP A 91 -8.46 13.24 4.52
CA ASP A 91 -7.20 12.55 4.19
C ASP A 91 -6.28 13.39 3.31
N ASP A 92 -6.83 14.22 2.39
CA ASP A 92 -6.06 15.16 1.58
C ASP A 92 -5.26 16.15 2.43
N VAL A 93 -5.86 16.65 3.50
CA VAL A 93 -5.18 17.53 4.45
C VAL A 93 -4.15 16.73 5.25
N ARG A 94 -4.50 15.54 5.74
CA ARG A 94 -3.58 14.68 6.51
C ARG A 94 -2.33 14.33 5.71
N ARG A 95 -2.46 14.02 4.42
CA ARG A 95 -1.34 13.78 3.48
C ARG A 95 -0.31 14.90 3.46
N LYS A 96 -0.76 16.15 3.59
CA LYS A 96 0.12 17.33 3.59
C LYS A 96 0.62 17.68 4.99
N ALA A 97 -0.24 17.53 5.99
CA ALA A 97 0.04 17.98 7.35
C ALA A 97 0.90 16.99 8.16
N TRP A 98 0.66 15.67 8.05
CA TRP A 98 1.39 14.68 8.86
C TRP A 98 2.90 14.71 8.66
N PRO A 99 3.45 14.82 7.42
CA PRO A 99 4.90 14.98 7.24
C PRO A 99 5.46 16.22 7.93
N LYS A 100 4.74 17.35 7.88
CA LYS A 100 5.16 18.59 8.55
C LYS A 100 5.10 18.48 10.07
N LEU A 101 4.07 17.83 10.61
CA LEU A 101 3.91 17.61 12.05
C LEU A 101 4.98 16.66 12.64
N LEU A 102 5.43 15.69 11.84
CA LEU A 102 6.49 14.74 12.21
C LEU A 102 7.89 15.22 11.82
N ASN A 103 7.99 16.39 11.19
CA ASN A 103 9.23 16.94 10.64
C ASN A 103 9.98 15.93 9.74
N VAL A 104 9.24 15.32 8.81
CA VAL A 104 9.76 14.34 7.83
C VAL A 104 9.75 14.97 6.44
N ASN A 105 10.90 14.93 5.78
CA ASN A 105 10.99 15.23 4.35
C ASN A 105 10.72 13.94 3.55
N LEU A 106 9.64 13.94 2.75
CA LEU A 106 9.25 12.77 1.96
C LEU A 106 10.18 12.52 0.75
N PHE A 107 11.03 13.47 0.39
CA PHE A 107 12.01 13.30 -0.69
C PHE A 107 13.26 12.52 -0.26
N ASP A 108 13.57 12.52 1.05
CA ASP A 108 14.80 11.92 1.58
C ASP A 108 14.59 10.46 2.00
N VAL A 109 13.54 9.80 1.51
CA VAL A 109 13.16 8.46 1.96
C VAL A 109 14.01 7.43 1.22
N PRO A 110 14.92 6.70 1.90
CA PRO A 110 15.79 5.73 1.25
C PRO A 110 15.01 4.44 0.96
N TYR A 111 14.02 4.47 0.07
CA TYR A 111 13.28 3.27 -0.31
C TYR A 111 14.14 2.36 -1.20
N LYS A 112 14.82 1.39 -0.58
CA LYS A 112 15.65 0.41 -1.29
C LYS A 112 14.79 -0.65 -1.98
N LYS A 113 14.68 -0.64 -3.30
CA LYS A 113 13.98 -1.70 -4.05
C LYS A 113 14.73 -3.04 -3.94
N GLY A 114 14.02 -4.16 -4.08
CA GLY A 114 14.62 -5.51 -4.17
C GLY A 114 15.08 -6.14 -2.86
N VAL A 115 14.67 -5.60 -1.70
CA VAL A 115 14.95 -6.21 -0.40
C VAL A 115 14.12 -7.48 -0.23
N LYS A 116 14.76 -8.58 0.17
CA LYS A 116 14.11 -9.86 0.46
C LYS A 116 13.48 -9.80 1.86
N LEU A 117 12.19 -9.46 1.92
CA LEU A 117 11.48 -9.26 3.19
C LEU A 117 11.42 -10.52 4.05
N GLU A 118 11.36 -11.68 3.40
CA GLU A 118 11.22 -13.00 4.03
C GLU A 118 12.42 -13.38 4.88
N SER A 119 13.57 -12.70 4.75
CA SER A 119 14.73 -12.94 5.60
C SER A 119 14.60 -12.35 6.99
N HIS A 120 13.64 -11.46 7.23
CA HIS A 120 13.45 -10.84 8.54
C HIS A 120 12.76 -11.81 9.52
N ARG A 121 13.26 -11.88 10.76
CA ARG A 121 12.76 -12.82 11.79
C ARG A 121 11.26 -12.73 12.05
N ASP A 122 10.70 -11.52 11.97
CA ASP A 122 9.29 -11.26 12.28
C ASP A 122 8.37 -11.33 11.05
N TYR A 123 8.90 -11.61 9.86
CA TYR A 123 8.13 -11.57 8.59
C TYR A 123 6.85 -12.41 8.67
N HIS A 124 6.96 -13.67 9.09
CA HIS A 124 5.81 -14.58 9.14
C HIS A 124 4.74 -14.10 10.12
N GLN A 125 5.15 -13.58 11.28
CA GLN A 125 4.22 -13.05 12.27
C GLN A 125 3.47 -11.82 11.74
N VAL A 126 4.18 -10.92 11.04
CA VAL A 126 3.58 -9.75 10.40
C VAL A 126 2.55 -10.17 9.36
N VAL A 127 2.87 -11.14 8.50
CA VAL A 127 1.93 -11.67 7.50
C VAL A 127 0.67 -12.23 8.16
N LEU A 128 0.82 -13.04 9.22
CA LEU A 128 -0.31 -13.60 9.95
C LEU A 128 -1.21 -12.52 10.56
N ASP A 129 -0.63 -11.49 11.15
CA ASP A 129 -1.37 -10.39 11.74
C ASP A 129 -2.12 -9.58 10.68
N VAL A 130 -1.45 -9.20 9.59
CA VAL A 130 -2.05 -8.43 8.48
C VAL A 130 -3.20 -9.21 7.82
N ASN A 131 -3.08 -10.52 7.70
CA ASN A 131 -4.15 -11.38 7.18
C ASN A 131 -5.38 -11.39 8.10
N ARG A 132 -5.21 -11.18 9.41
CA ARG A 132 -6.32 -11.08 10.37
C ARG A 132 -6.95 -9.69 10.44
N SER A 133 -6.29 -8.64 9.92
CA SER A 133 -6.76 -7.24 10.00
C SER A 133 -7.82 -6.84 8.97
N LEU A 134 -8.53 -7.79 8.35
CA LEU A 134 -9.51 -7.55 7.28
C LEU A 134 -10.53 -6.44 7.59
N LYS A 135 -10.93 -6.31 8.87
CA LYS A 135 -11.91 -5.31 9.33
C LYS A 135 -11.42 -3.86 9.21
N ARG A 136 -10.12 -3.63 8.98
CA ARG A 136 -9.54 -2.29 8.83
C ARG A 136 -9.61 -1.73 7.41
N PHE A 137 -9.87 -2.58 6.42
CA PHE A 137 -10.01 -2.16 5.03
C PHE A 137 -11.45 -1.69 4.72
N PRO A 138 -11.64 -0.79 3.73
CA PRO A 138 -12.96 -0.37 3.27
C PRO A 138 -13.88 -1.56 2.94
N LYS A 139 -15.13 -1.51 3.43
CA LYS A 139 -16.15 -2.50 3.07
C LYS A 139 -16.46 -2.41 1.57
N GLY A 140 -16.60 -3.55 0.91
CA GLY A 140 -16.87 -3.62 -0.54
C GLY A 140 -15.63 -3.45 -1.43
N MET A 141 -14.43 -3.35 -0.86
CA MET A 141 -13.18 -3.42 -1.61
C MET A 141 -13.00 -4.81 -2.23
N ARG A 142 -12.64 -4.84 -3.53
CA ARG A 142 -12.29 -6.06 -4.26
C ARG A 142 -11.12 -6.77 -3.59
N ASP A 143 -11.13 -8.10 -3.63
CA ASP A 143 -10.13 -8.90 -2.91
C ASP A 143 -8.71 -8.69 -3.46
N ASP A 144 -8.55 -8.50 -4.77
CA ASP A 144 -7.23 -8.19 -5.39
C ASP A 144 -6.64 -6.86 -4.90
N GLN A 145 -7.47 -5.82 -4.79
CA GLN A 145 -7.05 -4.53 -4.24
C GLN A 145 -6.67 -4.68 -2.76
N ARG A 146 -7.41 -5.50 -2.02
CA ARG A 146 -7.13 -5.77 -0.60
C ARG A 146 -5.80 -6.49 -0.44
N GLU A 147 -5.59 -7.56 -1.19
CA GLU A 147 -4.33 -8.33 -1.19
C GLU A 147 -3.15 -7.43 -1.55
N ALA A 148 -3.31 -6.54 -2.54
CA ALA A 148 -2.29 -5.55 -2.88
C ALA A 148 -1.95 -4.62 -1.71
N LEU A 149 -2.95 -4.12 -0.97
CA LEU A 149 -2.71 -3.28 0.21
C LEU A 149 -2.12 -4.07 1.38
N GLN A 150 -2.52 -5.33 1.59
CA GLN A 150 -1.92 -6.20 2.59
C GLN A 150 -0.44 -6.43 2.30
N GLY A 151 -0.08 -6.72 1.04
CA GLY A 151 1.31 -6.84 0.61
C GLY A 151 2.11 -5.54 0.84
N GLN A 152 1.51 -4.39 0.54
CA GLN A 152 2.14 -3.09 0.84
C GLN A 152 2.32 -2.85 2.34
N LEU A 153 1.35 -3.26 3.17
CA LEU A 153 1.42 -3.13 4.62
C LEU A 153 2.54 -3.99 5.21
N VAL A 154 2.65 -5.24 4.76
CA VAL A 154 3.75 -6.14 5.13
C VAL A 154 5.10 -5.53 4.73
N ASP A 155 5.21 -5.03 3.49
CA ASP A 155 6.43 -4.37 3.00
C ASP A 155 6.82 -3.17 3.88
N VAL A 156 5.87 -2.28 4.21
CA VAL A 156 6.12 -1.13 5.10
C VAL A 156 6.61 -1.58 6.47
N ILE A 157 5.89 -2.50 7.13
CA ILE A 157 6.22 -2.94 8.49
C ILE A 157 7.60 -3.59 8.53
N VAL A 158 7.83 -4.57 7.66
CA VAL A 158 9.06 -5.36 7.68
C VAL A 158 10.26 -4.49 7.32
N ARG A 159 10.14 -3.56 6.38
CA ARG A 159 11.23 -2.62 6.06
C ARG A 159 11.58 -1.71 7.22
N VAL A 160 10.60 -1.19 7.96
CA VAL A 160 10.89 -0.37 9.14
C VAL A 160 11.68 -1.18 10.17
N LEU A 161 11.34 -2.46 10.38
CA LEU A 161 12.08 -3.34 11.28
C LEU A 161 13.49 -3.65 10.76
N MET A 162 13.64 -3.90 9.46
CA MET A 162 14.94 -4.16 8.84
C MET A 162 15.90 -2.96 8.91
N GLU A 163 15.40 -1.74 8.78
CA GLU A 163 16.23 -0.52 8.92
C GLU A 163 16.52 -0.15 10.38
N ASN A 164 15.92 -0.86 11.33
CA ASN A 164 16.03 -0.58 12.75
C ASN A 164 16.12 -1.89 13.55
N GLU A 165 17.27 -2.54 13.51
CA GLU A 165 17.52 -3.84 14.15
C GLU A 165 17.21 -3.88 15.66
N GLN A 166 17.22 -2.71 16.32
CA GLN A 166 16.84 -2.55 17.72
C GLN A 166 15.33 -2.67 17.97
N LEU A 167 14.49 -2.61 16.94
CA LEU A 167 13.05 -2.72 17.07
C LEU A 167 12.60 -4.19 17.04
N HIS A 168 11.60 -4.48 17.85
CA HIS A 168 10.94 -5.78 17.88
C HIS A 168 9.48 -5.59 17.47
N TYR A 169 8.99 -6.49 16.62
CA TYR A 169 7.58 -6.46 16.26
C TYR A 169 6.71 -6.78 17.50
N TYR A 170 5.66 -6.00 17.71
CA TYR A 170 4.67 -6.24 18.75
C TYR A 170 3.26 -6.28 18.17
N GLN A 171 2.38 -7.05 18.80
CA GLN A 171 1.01 -7.23 18.34
C GLN A 171 0.24 -5.90 18.41
N GLY A 172 -0.36 -5.50 17.28
CA GLY A 172 -1.07 -4.23 17.13
C GLY A 172 -0.26 -3.15 16.40
N TYR A 173 1.04 -3.35 16.16
CA TYR A 173 1.83 -2.41 15.35
C TYR A 173 1.28 -2.27 13.92
N HIS A 174 0.74 -3.35 13.34
CA HIS A 174 0.08 -3.32 12.05
C HIS A 174 -1.16 -2.41 12.00
N ASP A 175 -1.90 -2.27 13.11
CA ASP A 175 -3.09 -1.40 13.18
C ASP A 175 -2.71 0.08 13.12
N ILE A 176 -1.53 0.44 13.65
CA ILE A 176 -0.96 1.77 13.48
C ILE A 176 -0.56 1.95 12.01
N CYS A 177 0.24 1.03 11.47
CA CYS A 177 0.81 1.14 10.13
C CYS A 177 -0.27 1.20 9.02
N VAL A 178 -1.36 0.42 9.14
CA VAL A 178 -2.44 0.42 8.16
C VAL A 178 -3.15 1.77 8.10
N THR A 179 -3.26 2.47 9.22
CA THR A 179 -3.82 3.83 9.27
C THR A 179 -3.00 4.80 8.42
N PHE A 180 -1.66 4.69 8.47
CA PHE A 180 -0.79 5.50 7.62
C PHE A 180 -0.90 5.09 6.15
N LEU A 181 -0.83 3.79 5.86
CA LEU A 181 -0.91 3.27 4.49
C LEU A 181 -2.17 3.77 3.77
N LEU A 182 -3.33 3.68 4.43
CA LEU A 182 -4.62 4.03 3.83
C LEU A 182 -4.79 5.54 3.63
N VAL A 183 -4.10 6.37 4.41
CA VAL A 183 -4.21 7.84 4.32
C VAL A 183 -3.17 8.43 3.36
N VAL A 184 -1.91 8.01 3.51
CA VAL A 184 -0.78 8.65 2.82
C VAL A 184 -0.15 7.81 1.71
N GLY A 185 -0.55 6.56 1.54
CA GLY A 185 0.06 5.64 0.59
C GLY A 185 1.38 5.07 1.10
N LYS A 186 1.93 4.10 0.36
CA LYS A 186 3.02 3.23 0.81
C LYS A 186 4.31 3.97 1.15
N GLU A 187 4.82 4.79 0.24
CA GLU A 187 6.13 5.43 0.34
C GLU A 187 6.15 6.44 1.49
N ALA A 188 5.11 7.28 1.58
CA ALA A 188 4.96 8.20 2.68
C ALA A 188 4.68 7.48 4.00
N ALA A 189 3.88 6.41 4.00
CA ALA A 189 3.62 5.63 5.21
C ALA A 189 4.92 5.06 5.78
N PHE A 190 5.77 4.48 4.94
CA PHE A 190 7.09 4.01 5.35
C PHE A 190 7.90 5.12 6.02
N ALA A 191 8.02 6.29 5.39
CA ALA A 191 8.79 7.41 5.94
C ALA A 191 8.27 7.91 7.30
N LEU A 192 6.94 8.07 7.41
CA LEU A 192 6.32 8.59 8.63
C LEU A 192 6.36 7.56 9.76
N VAL A 193 6.05 6.30 9.46
CA VAL A 193 6.09 5.21 10.44
C VAL A 193 7.52 4.95 10.88
N HIS A 194 8.50 4.96 9.98
CA HIS A 194 9.92 4.86 10.33
C HIS A 194 10.34 5.91 11.37
N LYS A 195 9.98 7.18 11.14
CA LYS A 195 10.25 8.27 12.09
C LYS A 195 9.52 8.06 13.41
N LEU A 196 8.26 7.64 13.38
CA LEU A 196 7.47 7.38 14.59
C LEU A 196 8.05 6.25 15.43
N SER A 197 8.39 5.12 14.81
CA SER A 197 8.89 3.93 15.50
C SER A 197 10.24 4.16 16.18
N THR A 198 11.05 5.04 15.61
CA THR A 198 12.35 5.44 16.17
C THR A 198 12.27 6.57 17.19
N HIS A 199 11.09 7.06 17.57
CA HIS A 199 10.99 8.18 18.52
C HIS A 199 9.86 8.04 19.53
N HIS A 200 8.77 7.35 19.18
CA HIS A 200 7.52 7.36 19.95
C HIS A 200 6.96 5.97 20.29
N LEU A 201 7.37 4.91 19.59
CA LEU A 201 6.80 3.54 19.73
C LEU A 201 7.84 2.52 20.25
N ARG A 202 8.82 2.98 21.01
CA ARG A 202 9.84 2.10 21.64
C ARG A 202 9.32 1.48 22.92
#